data_AF-A0A969EX39-F1
#
_entry.id   AF-A0A969EX39-F1
#
_cell.length_a   1.000
_cell.length_b   1.000
_cell.length_c   1.000
_cell.angle_alpha   90.00
_cell.angle_beta   90.00
_cell.angle_gamma   90.00
#
_symmetry.space_group_name_H-M   'P 1'
#
loop_
_entity.id
_entity.type
_entity.pdbx_description
1 polymer ?
#
loop_
_entity_poly.entity_id
_entity_poly.type
_entity_poly.pdbx_seq_one_letter_code
_entity_poly.pdbx_strand_id
1 'polypeptide(L)' 'LVNLLAKLKEHWTLLVVSHDASELVEIADRCWTINHGRMDAVTPADMQQRLAQTTS' A
#
# COMPACT_ATOMS: atom_id res chain seq x y z
N LEU A 1 -10.59 8.41 -1.01
CA LEU A 1 -9.44 9.09 -1.67
C LEU A 1 -8.89 8.29 -2.86
N VAL A 2 -8.92 6.96 -2.76
CA VAL A 2 -8.45 5.99 -3.77
C VAL A 2 -8.83 6.29 -5.22
N ASN A 3 -10.08 6.66 -5.51
CA ASN A 3 -10.52 6.88 -6.90
C ASN A 3 -9.76 7.99 -7.62
N LEU A 4 -9.28 9.01 -6.90
CA LEU A 4 -8.45 10.06 -7.51
C LEU A 4 -7.04 9.54 -7.79
N LEU A 5 -6.46 8.80 -6.84
CA LEU A 5 -5.12 8.22 -6.98
C LEU A 5 -5.08 7.17 -8.09
N ALA A 6 -6.13 6.38 -8.26
CA ALA A 6 -6.27 5.43 -9.36
C ALA A 6 -6.20 6.13 -10.72
N LYS A 7 -6.97 7.21 -10.91
CA LYS A 7 -6.94 8.02 -12.14
C LYS A 7 -5.57 8.66 -12.39
N LEU A 8 -4.90 9.11 -11.35
CA LEU A 8 -3.56 9.69 -11.48
C LEU A 8 -2.52 8.63 -11.87
N LYS A 9 -2.63 7.42 -11.29
CA LYS A 9 -1.74 6.29 -11.57
C LYS A 9 -1.78 5.84 -13.03
N GLU A 10 -2.89 6.03 -13.74
CA GLU A 10 -2.99 5.71 -15.18
C GLU A 10 -1.96 6.46 -16.03
N HIS A 11 -1.51 7.63 -15.58
CA HIS A 11 -0.60 8.49 -16.34
C HIS A 11 0.72 8.79 -15.62
N TRP A 12 0.81 8.57 -14.30
CA TRP A 12 1.95 8.97 -13.47
C TRP A 12 2.36 7.85 -12.51
N THR A 13 3.67 7.74 -12.27
CA THR A 13 4.16 6.89 -11.17
C THR A 13 3.89 7.57 -9.83
N LEU A 14 3.22 6.85 -8.92
CA LEU A 14 2.90 7.34 -7.58
C LEU A 14 3.64 6.52 -6.53
N LEU A 15 4.30 7.20 -5.60
CA LEU A 15 4.85 6.61 -4.38
C LEU A 15 4.06 7.18 -3.19
N VAL A 16 3.32 6.31 -2.50
CA VAL A 16 2.51 6.69 -1.35
C VAL A 16 3.05 6.00 -0.11
N VAL A 17 3.34 6.79 0.93
CA VAL A 17 3.77 6.30 2.25
C VAL A 17 2.67 6.63 3.24
N SER A 18 2.08 5.60 3.85
CA SER A 18 1.02 5.74 4.83
C SER A 18 1.24 4.78 5.99
N HIS A 19 0.80 5.19 7.18
CA HIS A 19 0.74 4.32 8.36
C HIS A 19 -0.51 3.41 8.33
N ASP A 20 -1.55 3.83 7.63
CA ASP A 20 -2.74 3.03 7.30
C ASP A 20 -2.90 3.01 5.78
N ALA A 21 -2.54 1.88 5.17
CA ALA A 21 -2.55 1.70 3.72
C ALA A 21 -3.78 0.93 3.23
N SER A 22 -4.79 0.70 4.08
CA SER A 22 -5.89 -0.25 3.82
C SER A 22 -6.59 -0.03 2.49
N GLU A 23 -6.99 1.20 2.18
CA GLU A 23 -7.62 1.51 0.88
C GLU A 23 -6.60 1.56 -0.28
N LEU A 24 -5.34 1.90 0.00
CA LEU A 24 -4.32 2.10 -1.03
C LEU A 24 -3.79 0.79 -1.63
N VAL A 25 -3.80 -0.29 -0.84
CA VAL A 25 -3.31 -1.61 -1.28
C VAL A 25 -4.11 -2.13 -2.48
N GLU A 26 -5.41 -1.80 -2.58
CA GLU A 26 -6.26 -2.22 -3.69
C GLU A 26 -5.80 -1.68 -5.06
N ILE A 27 -5.11 -0.55 -5.07
CA ILE A 27 -4.63 0.11 -6.29
C ILE A 27 -3.10 0.06 -6.42
N ALA A 28 -2.39 -0.60 -5.51
CA ALA A 28 -0.92 -0.64 -5.51
C ALA A 28 -0.37 -1.70 -6.49
N ASP A 29 0.60 -1.33 -7.33
CA ASP A 29 1.35 -2.34 -8.11
C ASP A 29 2.38 -3.09 -7.26
N ARG A 30 2.93 -2.39 -6.26
CA ARG A 30 3.99 -2.87 -5.39
C ARG A 30 3.75 -2.34 -3.99
N CYS A 31 4.02 -3.19 -3.00
CA CYS A 31 3.95 -2.83 -1.60
C CYS A 31 5.30 -3.08 -0.93
N TRP A 32 5.63 -2.20 0.01
CA TRP A 32 6.81 -2.33 0.86
C TRP A 32 6.44 -2.04 2.30
N THR A 33 7.02 -2.79 3.22
CA THR A 33 6.99 -2.45 4.64
C THR A 33 8.32 -1.87 5.06
N ILE A 34 8.30 -0.75 5.76
CA ILE A 34 9.49 -0.11 6.31
C ILE A 34 9.50 -0.32 7.82
N ASN A 35 10.47 -1.09 8.31
CA ASN A 35 10.63 -1.38 9.73
C ASN A 35 12.06 -1.04 10.15
N HIS A 36 12.24 -0.08 11.05
CA HIS A 36 13.56 0.32 11.58
C HIS A 36 14.61 0.59 10.48
N GLY A 37 14.21 1.22 9.36
CA GLY A 37 15.11 1.52 8.24
C GLY A 37 15.37 0.36 7.28
N ARG A 38 14.81 -0.83 7.53
CA ARG A 38 14.75 -1.92 6.54
C ARG A 38 13.47 -1.83 5.73
N MET A 39 13.61 -2.04 4.43
CA MET A 39 12.49 -2.11 3.50
C MET A 39 12.37 -3.54 2.96
N ASP A 40 11.23 -4.17 3.20
CA ASP A 40 10.93 -5.51 2.72
C ASP A 40 9.80 -5.43 1.70
N ALA A 41 9.99 -6.04 0.53
CA ALA A 41 8.94 -6.13 -0.49
C ALA A 41 7.89 -7.14 -0.05
N VAL A 42 6.62 -6.77 -0.18
CA VAL A 42 5.47 -7.62 0.14
C VAL A 42 4.48 -7.56 -1.01
N THR A 43 3.77 -8.66 -1.26
CA THR A 43 2.69 -8.60 -2.26
C THR A 43 1.52 -7.78 -1.70
N PRO A 44 0.68 -7.17 -2.56
CA PRO A 44 -0.55 -6.52 -2.10
C PRO A 44 -1.45 -7.46 -1.27
N ALA A 45 -1.52 -8.74 -1.65
CA ALA A 45 -2.29 -9.75 -0.91
C ALA A 45 -1.73 -9.98 0.50
N ASP A 46 -0.40 -10.15 0.65
CA ASP A 46 0.23 -10.30 1.96
C ASP A 46 0.02 -9.06 2.83
N MET A 47 0.07 -7.87 2.22
CA MET A 47 -0.15 -6.60 2.92
C MET A 47 -1.59 -6.47 3.44
N GLN A 48 -2.59 -6.85 2.63
CA GLN A 48 -4.00 -6.89 3.04
C GLN A 48 -4.22 -7.81 4.23
N GLN A 49 -3.60 -9.00 4.24
CA GLN A 49 -3.71 -9.93 5.36
C GLN A 49 -3.13 -9.37 6.67
N ARG A 50 -2.03 -8.62 6.60
CA ARG A 50 -1.41 -7.98 7.78
C ARG A 50 -2.26 -6.84 8.34
N LEU A 51 -2.86 -6.03 7.46
CA LEU A 51 -3.74 -4.93 7.88
C LEU A 51 -5.00 -5.48 8.59
N ALA A 52 -5.56 -6.58 8.08
CA ALA A 52 -6.70 -7.26 8.72
C ALA A 52 -6.38 -7.84 10.12
N GLN A 53 -5.11 -8.16 10.42
CA GLN A 53 -4.69 -8.70 11.71
C GLN A 53 -4.42 -7.62 12.78
N THR A 54 -4.30 -6.36 12.39
CA THR A 54 -4.01 -5.25 13.32
C THR A 54 -5.28 -4.74 14.01
N THR A 55 -6.46 -5.15 13.54
CA THR A 55 -7.76 -4.87 14.15
C THR A 55 -8.19 -6.04 15.04
N SER A 56 -7.55 -6.21 16.21
CA SER A 56 -7.99 -7.11 17.26
C SER A 56 -7.75 -6.53 18.65
#